data_AF-A0A534G392-F1
#
_entry.id   AF-A0A534G392-F1
#
_cell.length_a   1.000
_cell.length_b   1.000
_cell.length_c   1.000
_cell.angle_alpha   90.00
_cell.angle_beta   90.00
_cell.angle_gamma   90.00
#
_symmetry.space_group_name_H-M   'P 1'
#
loop_
_entity.id
_entity.type
_entity.pdbx_description
1 polymer ?
#
loop_
_entity_poly.entity_id
_entity_poly.type
_entity_poly.pdbx_seq_one_letter_code
_entity_poly.pdbx_strand_id
1 'polypeptide(L)' 'TYLAAEVLRRPYLGPALFTAGRDEYLPIPQVQINLSGGVYQQNPGY' A
#
# COMPACT_ATOMS: atom_id res chain seq x y z
N THR A 1 12.18 -7.31 11.60
CA THR A 1 11.55 -6.85 10.34
C THR A 1 12.01 -5.44 10.03
N TYR A 2 11.87 -4.97 8.79
CA TYR A 2 12.25 -3.59 8.42
C TYR A 2 11.54 -2.54 9.28
N LEU A 3 10.21 -2.65 9.45
CA LEU A 3 9.41 -1.71 10.27
C LEU A 3 9.88 -1.61 11.72
N ALA A 4 10.27 -2.73 12.35
CA ALA A 4 10.76 -2.72 13.74
C ALA A 4 12.06 -1.90 13.90
N ALA A 5 12.96 -1.95 12.90
CA ALA A 5 14.16 -1.14 12.89
C ALA A 5 13.86 0.33 12.53
N GLU A 6 12.92 0.55 11.60
CA GLU A 6 12.61 1.88 11.09
C GLU A 6 11.80 2.73 12.08
N VAL A 7 10.96 2.13 12.92
CA VAL A 7 10.23 2.81 14.02
C VAL A 7 11.17 3.57 14.95
N LEU A 8 12.39 3.04 15.19
CA LEU A 8 13.38 3.71 16.02
C LEU A 8 13.91 5.01 15.39
N ARG A 9 13.88 5.11 14.05
CA ARG A 9 14.29 6.30 13.30
C ARG A 9 13.13 7.24 13.02
N ARG A 10 11.94 6.68 12.85
CA ARG A 10 10.69 7.37 12.47
C ARG A 10 9.59 6.97 13.43
N PRO A 11 9.46 7.64 14.59
CA PRO A 11 8.50 7.27 15.64
C PRO A 11 7.04 7.23 15.17
N TYR A 12 6.69 8.03 14.15
CA TYR A 12 5.34 8.05 13.56
C TYR A 12 4.97 6.73 12.86
N LEU A 13 5.92 5.82 12.62
CA LEU A 13 5.66 4.48 12.11
C LEU A 13 5.26 3.49 13.20
N GLY A 14 5.21 3.89 14.48
CA GLY A 14 4.82 3.02 15.59
C GLY A 14 3.54 2.19 15.37
N PRO A 15 2.45 2.76 14.82
CA PRO A 15 1.24 2.01 14.51
C PRO A 15 1.26 1.34 13.11
N ALA A 16 2.35 1.42 12.36
CA ALA A 16 2.42 0.87 11.00
C ALA A 16 2.40 -0.66 11.03
N LEU A 17 1.57 -1.25 10.17
CA LEU A 17 1.47 -2.69 9.95
C LEU A 17 1.74 -2.99 8.48
N PHE A 18 2.37 -4.12 8.23
CA PHE A 18 2.63 -4.60 6.88
C PHE A 18 1.89 -5.92 6.66
N THR A 19 1.05 -5.94 5.63
CA THR A 19 0.28 -7.08 5.16
C THR A 19 0.88 -7.57 3.86
N ALA A 20 1.42 -8.79 3.88
CA ALA A 20 1.97 -9.40 2.68
C ALA A 20 0.87 -9.64 1.64
N GLY A 21 1.18 -9.34 0.37
CA GLY A 21 0.23 -9.41 -0.75
C GLY A 21 -0.69 -8.20 -0.87
N ARG A 22 -0.41 -7.09 -0.17
CA ARG A 22 -1.13 -5.82 -0.27
C ARG A 22 -0.17 -4.65 -0.15
N ASP A 23 0.54 -4.53 0.97
CA ASP A 23 1.29 -3.31 1.33
C ASP A 23 2.65 -3.18 0.58
N GLU A 24 2.97 -4.09 -0.33
CA GLU A 24 4.13 -4.01 -1.23
C GLU A 24 4.02 -2.87 -2.26
N TYR A 25 2.80 -2.55 -2.70
CA TYR A 25 2.54 -1.55 -3.72
C TYR A 25 1.40 -0.64 -3.28
N LEU A 26 1.47 0.63 -3.64
CA LEU A 26 0.35 1.54 -3.42
C LEU A 26 -0.86 1.11 -4.28
N PRO A 27 -2.10 1.35 -3.82
CA PRO A 27 -3.28 1.09 -4.63
C PRO A 27 -3.26 1.95 -5.89
N ILE A 28 -3.78 1.41 -6.99
CA ILE A 28 -4.04 2.19 -8.19
C ILE A 28 -5.12 3.23 -7.82
N PRO A 29 -4.90 4.53 -8.11
CA PRO A 29 -5.89 5.56 -7.81
C PRO A 29 -7.26 5.25 -8.43
N GLN A 30 -8.32 5.30 -7.62
CA GLN A 30 -9.66 4.94 -8.08
C GLN A 30 -10.13 5.78 -9.29
N VAL A 31 -9.72 7.05 -9.35
CA VAL A 31 -10.01 7.93 -10.51
C VAL A 31 -9.42 7.36 -11.79
N GLN A 32 -8.20 6.82 -11.75
CA GLN A 32 -7.56 6.23 -12.92
C GLN A 32 -8.28 4.94 -13.34
N ILE A 33 -8.71 4.10 -12.38
CA ILE A 33 -9.53 2.91 -12.66
C ILE A 33 -10.81 3.32 -13.38
N ASN A 34 -11.55 4.28 -12.82
CA ASN A 34 -12.83 4.74 -13.38
C ASN A 34 -12.66 5.34 -14.79
N LEU A 35 -11.61 6.12 -15.01
CA LEU A 35 -11.33 6.76 -16.31
C LEU A 35 -10.72 5.81 -17.34
N SER A 36 -10.23 4.63 -16.94
CA SER A 36 -9.61 3.65 -17.85
C SER A 36 -10.60 2.94 -18.78
N GLY A 37 -11.92 3.08 -18.55
CA GLY A 37 -12.93 2.35 -19.30
C GLY A 37 -12.93 0.84 -19.04
N GLY A 38 -12.45 0.42 -17.87
CA GLY A 38 -12.41 -1.00 -17.46
C GLY A 38 -11.14 -1.75 -17.85
N VAL A 39 -10.14 -1.07 -18.40
CA VAL A 39 -8.84 -1.69 -18.74
C VAL A 39 -7.98 -1.89 -17.49
N TYR A 40 -8.08 -1.01 -16.50
CA TYR A 40 -7.34 -1.14 -15.26
C TYR A 40 -8.12 -1.98 -14.24
N GLN A 41 -7.42 -2.96 -13.67
CA GLN A 41 -7.86 -3.75 -12.53
C GLN A 41 -6.99 -3.42 -11.33
N GLN A 42 -7.58 -3.37 -10.15
CA GLN A 42 -6.86 -3.05 -8.92
C GLN A 42 -5.83 -4.14 -8.59
N ASN A 43 -4.76 -3.75 -7.88
CA ASN A 43 -3.79 -4.67 -7.32
C ASN A 43 -4.48 -5.69 -6.38
N PRO A 44 -4.03 -6.94 -6.31
CA PRO A 44 -4.55 -7.91 -5.36
C PRO A 44 -4.52 -7.35 -3.92
N GLY A 45 -5.63 -7.51 -3.18
CA GLY A 45 -5.73 -7.08 -1.79
C GLY A 45 -6.18 -5.62 -1.56
N TYR A 46 -6.48 -4.86 -2.61
CA TYR A 46 -7.03 -3.50 -2.56
C TYR A 46 -8.43 -3.37 -3.16
#